data_AF-U5QMC8-F1
#
_entry.id   AF-U5QMC8-F1
#
_cell.length_a   1.000
_cell.length_b   1.000
_cell.length_c   1.000
_cell.angle_alpha   90.00
_cell.angle_beta   90.00
_cell.angle_gamma   90.00
#
_symmetry.space_group_name_H-M   'P 1'
#
loop_
_entity.id
_entity.type
_entity.pdbx_description
1 polymer ?
#
loop_
_entity_poly.entity_id
_entity_poly.type
_entity_poly.pdbx_seq_one_letter_code
_entity_poly.pdbx_strand_id
1 'polypeptide(L)'
;MRGVNPEALACAKVLTRVALADGYLKDSERIAIAEAAKAIELPGQLDLETLVVEEDSLEQLLAEITSPEVRSAVYRYASEIASLDGQTSTEEQALLDKIKAAYQLS
;
A
#
# COMPACT_ATOMS: atom_id res chain seq x y z
N MET A 1 24.34 4.23 -5.02
CA MET A 1 22.89 4.22 -4.76
C MET A 1 22.51 2.79 -4.41
N ARG A 2 22.04 2.50 -3.19
CA ARG A 2 21.36 1.22 -2.93
C ARG A 2 20.11 1.23 -3.80
N GLY A 3 19.99 0.27 -4.71
CA GLY A 3 18.79 0.12 -5.53
C GLY A 3 17.57 -0.02 -4.62
N VAL A 4 16.48 0.66 -4.98
CA VAL A 4 15.20 0.51 -4.30
C VAL A 4 14.80 -0.96 -4.38
N ASN A 5 14.45 -1.59 -3.27
CA ASN A 5 13.89 -2.95 -3.29
C ASN A 5 12.54 -2.88 -4.04
N PRO A 6 12.38 -3.58 -5.19
CA PRO A 6 11.18 -3.50 -6.01
C PRO A 6 9.93 -3.98 -5.26
N GLU A 7 10.05 -5.01 -4.42
CA GLU A 7 8.94 -5.51 -3.59
C GLU A 7 8.53 -4.46 -2.55
N ALA A 8 9.50 -3.83 -1.90
CA ALA A 8 9.20 -2.78 -0.94
C ALA A 8 8.51 -1.59 -1.63
N LEU A 9 8.99 -1.16 -2.80
CA LEU A 9 8.36 -0.11 -3.61
C LEU A 9 6.94 -0.47 -4.02
N ALA A 10 6.73 -1.73 -4.42
CA ALA A 10 5.40 -2.23 -4.76
C ALA A 10 4.45 -2.16 -3.56
N CYS A 11 4.92 -2.55 -2.36
CA CYS A 11 4.16 -2.40 -1.12
C CYS A 11 3.74 -0.95 -0.88
N ALA A 12 4.69 -0.01 -1.00
CA ALA A 12 4.45 1.41 -0.83
C ALA A 12 3.34 1.94 -1.75
N LYS A 13 3.43 1.58 -3.03
CA LYS A 13 2.47 1.99 -4.07
C LYS A 13 1.10 1.38 -3.82
N VAL A 14 1.02 0.12 -3.37
CA VAL A 14 -0.25 -0.52 -2.99
C VAL A 14 -0.90 0.21 -1.82
N LEU A 15 -0.15 0.48 -0.74
CA LEU A 15 -0.68 1.18 0.44
C LEU A 15 -1.16 2.59 0.09
N THR A 16 -0.39 3.30 -0.72
CA THR A 16 -0.73 4.66 -1.19
C THR A 16 -1.99 4.66 -2.03
N ARG A 17 -2.19 3.64 -2.89
CA ARG A 17 -3.42 3.48 -3.68
C ARG A 17 -4.66 3.21 -2.85
N VAL A 18 -4.53 2.39 -1.81
CA VAL A 18 -5.64 2.13 -0.89
C VAL A 18 -6.04 3.43 -0.21
N ALA A 19 -5.07 4.17 0.32
CA ALA A 19 -5.33 5.43 1.00
C ALA A 19 -5.84 6.57 0.09
N LEU A 20 -5.67 6.45 -1.23
CA LEU A 20 -6.14 7.44 -2.22
C LEU A 20 -7.41 6.99 -2.94
N ALA A 21 -7.99 5.85 -2.57
CA ALA A 21 -9.09 5.24 -3.32
C ALA A 21 -10.36 6.10 -3.35
N ASP A 22 -10.59 6.87 -2.29
CA ASP A 22 -11.68 7.84 -2.16
C ASP A 22 -11.37 9.21 -2.80
N GLY A 23 -10.15 9.36 -3.35
CA GLY A 23 -9.67 10.57 -4.00
C GLY A 23 -9.06 11.61 -3.06
N TYR A 24 -8.95 11.34 -1.75
CA TYR A 24 -8.39 12.30 -0.79
C TYR A 24 -7.49 11.66 0.26
N LEU A 25 -6.19 11.98 0.23
CA LEU A 25 -5.24 11.51 1.24
C LEU A 25 -5.18 12.45 2.45
N LYS A 26 -5.73 12.00 3.58
CA LYS A 26 -5.74 12.70 4.87
C LYS A 26 -4.35 12.68 5.52
N ASP A 27 -4.06 13.65 6.38
CA ASP A 27 -2.78 13.74 7.09
C ASP A 27 -2.49 12.49 7.95
N SER A 28 -3.51 11.88 8.55
CA SER A 28 -3.39 10.63 9.31
C SER A 28 -2.95 9.45 8.43
N GLU A 29 -3.51 9.34 7.23
CA GLU A 29 -3.16 8.30 6.25
C GLU A 29 -1.73 8.51 5.72
N ARG A 30 -1.32 9.77 5.49
CA ARG A 30 0.06 10.12 5.12
C ARG A 30 1.07 9.64 6.17
N ILE A 31 0.78 9.89 7.45
CA ILE A 31 1.63 9.46 8.57
C ILE A 31 1.70 7.93 8.60
N ALA A 32 0.57 7.24 8.50
CA ALA A 32 0.52 5.79 8.53
C ALA A 32 1.27 5.14 7.35
N ILE A 33 1.18 5.69 6.14
CA ILE A 33 1.98 5.23 4.99
C ILE A 33 3.48 5.41 5.29
N ALA A 34 3.87 6.55 5.86
CA ALA A 34 5.27 6.81 6.21
C ALA A 34 5.78 5.87 7.32
N GLU A 35 4.93 5.48 8.28
CA GLU A 35 5.27 4.50 9.32
C GLU A 35 5.36 3.08 8.75
N ALA A 36 4.37 2.67 7.93
CA ALA A 36 4.42 1.40 7.22
C ALA A 36 5.68 1.32 6.37
N ALA A 37 6.04 2.40 5.66
CA ALA A 37 7.24 2.50 4.85
C ALA A 37 8.52 2.26 5.64
N LYS A 38 8.63 2.85 6.84
CA LYS A 38 9.76 2.59 7.74
C LYS A 38 9.81 1.13 8.19
N ALA A 39 8.66 0.52 8.46
CA ALA A 39 8.57 -0.86 8.92
C ALA A 39 8.98 -1.89 7.84
N ILE A 40 8.79 -1.57 6.56
CA ILE A 40 9.19 -2.44 5.43
C ILE A 40 10.52 -2.04 4.79
N GLU A 41 11.35 -1.26 5.50
CA GLU A 41 12.68 -0.80 5.05
C GLU A 41 12.67 -0.10 3.67
N LEU A 42 11.61 0.64 3.36
CA LEU A 42 11.61 1.46 2.16
C LEU A 42 12.74 2.50 2.22
N PRO A 43 13.40 2.80 1.09
CA PRO A 43 14.40 3.86 1.06
C PRO A 43 13.79 5.16 1.58
N GLY A 44 14.45 5.76 2.57
CA GLY A 44 13.95 6.87 3.40
C GLY A 44 13.73 8.21 2.69
N GLN A 45 13.51 8.20 1.38
CA GLN A 45 13.22 9.35 0.52
C GLN A 45 12.19 9.00 -0.56
N LEU A 46 11.25 8.09 -0.29
CA LEU A 46 10.06 7.96 -1.14
C LEU A 46 9.08 9.06 -0.77
N ASP A 47 8.98 10.04 -1.66
CA ASP A 47 7.93 11.04 -1.61
C ASP A 47 6.61 10.36 -2.00
N LEU A 48 5.53 10.65 -1.27
CA LEU A 48 4.19 10.18 -1.64
C LEU A 48 3.84 10.63 -3.06
N GLU A 49 4.32 11.79 -3.48
CA GLU A 49 4.16 12.26 -4.87
C GLU A 49 4.80 11.31 -5.89
N THR A 50 5.94 10.70 -5.57
CA THR A 50 6.62 9.71 -6.44
C THR A 50 5.95 8.33 -6.42
N LEU A 51 5.21 8.00 -5.37
CA LEU A 51 4.44 6.76 -5.27
C LEU A 51 3.13 6.83 -6.06
N VAL A 52 2.60 8.04 -6.27
CA VAL A 52 1.36 8.31 -7.01
C VAL A 52 1.58 8.42 -8.52
N VAL A 53 2.83 8.58 -8.99
CA VAL A 53 3.12 8.64 -10.44
C VAL A 53 2.71 7.32 -11.11
N GLU A 54 1.64 7.40 -11.89
CA GLU A 54 0.94 6.30 -12.54
C GLU A 54 1.73 5.71 -13.71
N GLU A 55 2.30 4.52 -13.51
CA GLU A 55 2.66 3.64 -14.65
C GLU A 55 2.20 2.19 -14.43
N ASP A 56 2.17 1.71 -13.18
CA ASP A 56 1.85 0.30 -12.88
C ASP A 56 0.37 0.09 -12.54
N SER A 57 -0.29 -0.99 -12.97
CA SER A 57 -1.64 -1.37 -12.48
C SER A 57 -1.58 -1.94 -11.05
N LEU A 58 -2.72 -2.04 -10.35
CA LEU A 58 -2.73 -2.66 -9.01
C LEU A 58 -2.24 -4.11 -9.08
N GLU A 59 -2.69 -4.85 -10.09
CA GLU A 59 -2.34 -6.24 -10.33
C GLU A 59 -0.83 -6.42 -10.58
N GLN A 60 -0.20 -5.49 -11.30
CA GLN A 60 1.25 -5.49 -11.51
C GLN A 60 1.99 -5.31 -10.19
N LEU A 61 1.58 -4.35 -9.35
CA LEU A 61 2.20 -4.14 -8.04
C LEU A 61 2.02 -5.35 -7.11
N LEU A 62 0.84 -5.99 -7.13
CA LEU A 62 0.61 -7.18 -6.32
C LEU A 62 1.45 -8.38 -6.79
N ALA A 63 1.73 -8.47 -8.09
CA ALA A 63 2.60 -9.52 -8.64
C ALA A 63 4.08 -9.35 -8.23
N GLU A 64 4.54 -8.12 -8.03
CA GLU A 64 5.90 -7.80 -7.55
C GLU A 64 6.11 -8.16 -6.06
N ILE A 65 5.03 -8.39 -5.31
CA ILE A 65 5.08 -8.81 -3.91
C ILE A 65 5.01 -10.34 -3.85
N THR A 66 6.17 -10.95 -3.70
CA THR A 66 6.38 -12.40 -3.80
C THR A 66 6.50 -13.07 -2.44
N SER A 67 6.98 -12.34 -1.42
CA SER A 67 7.24 -12.83 -0.08
C SER A 67 5.92 -13.06 0.69
N PRO A 68 5.60 -14.29 1.13
CA PRO A 68 4.33 -14.59 1.81
C PRO A 68 4.07 -13.76 3.07
N GLU A 69 5.12 -13.51 3.85
CA GLU A 69 5.09 -12.66 5.03
C GLU A 69 4.76 -11.20 4.69
N VAL A 70 5.28 -10.70 3.56
CA VAL A 70 5.03 -9.34 3.07
C VAL A 70 3.60 -9.20 2.56
N ARG A 71 3.07 -10.22 1.86
CA ARG A 71 1.67 -10.22 1.40
C ARG A 71 0.68 -10.02 2.55
N SER A 72 0.91 -10.74 3.64
CA SER A 72 0.09 -10.66 4.85
C SER A 72 0.25 -9.31 5.54
N ALA A 73 1.48 -8.81 5.62
CA ALA A 73 1.77 -7.50 6.20
C ALA A 73 1.13 -6.35 5.40
N VAL A 74 1.23 -6.37 4.07
CA VAL A 74 0.64 -5.38 3.16
C VAL A 74 -0.86 -5.34 3.31
N TYR A 75 -1.54 -6.49 3.33
CA TYR A 75 -2.98 -6.53 3.54
C TYR A 75 -3.37 -5.93 4.89
N ARG A 76 -2.67 -6.32 5.97
CA ARG A 76 -2.92 -5.77 7.31
C ARG A 76 -2.76 -4.25 7.34
N TYR A 77 -1.64 -3.73 6.83
CA TYR A 77 -1.39 -2.29 6.81
C TYR A 77 -2.38 -1.55 5.91
N ALA A 78 -2.78 -2.14 4.78
CA ALA A 78 -3.80 -1.58 3.92
C ALA A 78 -5.15 -1.46 4.66
N SER A 79 -5.56 -2.51 5.39
CA SER A 79 -6.78 -2.48 6.20
C SER A 79 -6.71 -1.49 7.36
N GLU A 80 -5.57 -1.38 8.03
CA GLU A 80 -5.35 -0.39 9.09
C GLU A 80 -5.45 1.03 8.53
N ILE A 81 -4.82 1.30 7.38
CA ILE A 81 -4.88 2.62 6.73
C ILE A 81 -6.30 2.98 6.31
N ALA A 82 -6.98 2.05 5.64
CA ALA A 82 -8.36 2.21 5.17
C ALA A 82 -9.41 2.27 6.29
N SER A 83 -9.02 2.15 7.57
CA SER A 83 -9.93 2.27 8.72
C SER A 83 -9.43 3.27 9.77
N LEU A 84 -8.40 4.07 9.44
CA LEU A 84 -7.79 5.04 10.36
C LEU A 84 -8.76 6.06 10.94
N ASP A 85 -9.76 6.47 10.16
CA ASP A 85 -10.79 7.41 10.57
C ASP A 85 -12.05 6.71 11.14
N GLY A 86 -12.01 5.39 11.30
CA GLY A 86 -13.10 4.56 11.79
C GLY A 86 -14.13 4.20 10.74
N GLN A 87 -13.91 4.54 9.46
CA GLN A 87 -14.74 4.14 8.33
C GLN A 87 -13.86 3.58 7.21
N THR A 88 -14.45 2.71 6.39
CA THR A 88 -13.82 2.21 5.16
C THR A 88 -14.81 2.49 4.05
N SER A 89 -14.40 3.29 3.07
CA SER A 89 -15.21 3.62 1.89
C SER A 89 -15.45 2.38 1.02
N THR A 90 -16.40 2.48 0.10
CA THR A 90 -16.70 1.36 -0.82
C THR A 90 -15.52 1.10 -1.76
N GLU A 91 -14.84 2.16 -2.15
CA GLU A 91 -13.67 2.18 -3.01
C GLU A 91 -12.46 1.52 -2.33
N GLU A 92 -12.18 1.88 -1.07
CA GLU A 92 -11.14 1.24 -0.27
C GLU A 92 -11.43 -0.24 -0.05
N GLN A 93 -12.67 -0.58 0.32
CA GLN A 93 -13.06 -1.98 0.52
C GLN A 93 -12.88 -2.80 -0.77
N ALA A 94 -13.25 -2.24 -1.93
CA ALA A 94 -13.05 -2.90 -3.21
C ALA A 94 -11.56 -3.17 -3.52
N LEU A 95 -10.65 -2.29 -3.10
CA LEU A 95 -9.21 -2.54 -3.22
C LEU A 95 -8.72 -3.59 -2.21
N LEU A 96 -9.18 -3.54 -0.96
CA LEU A 96 -8.85 -4.55 0.05
C LEU A 96 -9.29 -5.94 -0.40
N ASP A 97 -10.48 -6.07 -0.98
CA ASP A 97 -10.99 -7.33 -1.51
C ASP A 97 -10.12 -7.86 -2.66
N LYS A 98 -9.64 -6.97 -3.55
CA LYS A 98 -8.69 -7.35 -4.61
C LYS A 98 -7.35 -7.82 -4.05
N ILE A 99 -6.81 -7.14 -3.05
CA ILE A 99 -5.56 -7.55 -2.37
C ILE A 99 -5.74 -8.91 -1.69
N LYS A 100 -6.84 -9.08 -0.96
CA LYS A 100 -7.19 -10.33 -0.27
C LYS A 100 -7.30 -11.49 -1.26
N ALA A 101 -7.99 -11.27 -2.39
CA ALA A 101 -8.16 -12.26 -3.45
C ALA A 101 -6.83 -12.60 -4.14
N ALA A 102 -6.00 -11.60 -4.45
CA ALA A 102 -4.70 -11.81 -5.11
C ALA A 102 -3.75 -12.68 -4.28
N TYR A 103 -3.79 -12.56 -2.96
CA TYR A 103 -2.92 -13.31 -2.05
C TYR A 103 -3.57 -14.52 -1.40
N GLN A 104 -4.84 -14.82 -1.73
CA GLN A 104 -5.61 -15.93 -1.16
C GLN A 104 -5.60 -15.92 0.38
N LEU A 105 -5.69 -14.72 0.96
CA LEU A 105 -5.68 -14.55 2.41
C LEU A 105 -7.05 -14.92 2.98
N SER A 106 -7.05 -15.68 4.08
CA SER A 106 -8.23 -16.17 4.79
C SER A 106 -8.86 -15.08 5.65
#